data_AF-A0ABD4Q5P6-F1
#
_entry.id   AF-A0ABD4Q5P6-F1
#
_cell.length_a   1.000
_cell.length_b   1.000
_cell.length_c   1.000
_cell.angle_alpha   90.00
_cell.angle_beta   90.00
_cell.angle_gamma   90.00
#
_symmetry.space_group_name_H-M   'P 1'
#
loop_
_entity.id
_entity.type
_entity.pdbx_description
1 polymer ?
#
loop_
_entity_poly.entity_id
_entity_poly.type
_entity_poly.pdbx_seq_one_letter_code
_entity_poly.pdbx_strand_id
1 'polypeptide(L)'
;LIDRGAALRARLSANAAHFRKDMSKLGFTLAGADHPIIPVMLGDASLAQEMAARMLDKGVYVIGFAFPVVPKGQARIRTQMSAA
;
A
#
# COMPACT_ATOMS: atom_id res chain seq x y z
N LEU A 1 -25.38 -3.56 15.10
CA LEU A 1 -24.38 -3.91 14.05
C LEU A 1 -23.95 -2.68 13.24
N ILE A 2 -24.88 -1.76 12.95
CA ILE A 2 -24.64 -0.59 12.08
C ILE A 2 -23.69 0.45 12.70
N ASP A 3 -23.79 0.74 14.00
CA ASP A 3 -22.95 1.76 14.65
C ASP A 3 -21.46 1.39 14.71
N ARG A 4 -21.15 0.10 14.93
CA ARG A 4 -19.77 -0.40 14.86
C ARG A 4 -19.19 -0.23 13.45
N GLY A 5 -20.02 -0.37 12.41
CA GLY A 5 -19.61 -0.18 11.02
C GLY A 5 -19.19 1.26 10.73
N ALA A 6 -19.87 2.26 11.31
CA ALA A 6 -19.51 3.66 11.14
C ALA A 6 -18.13 3.96 11.75
N ALA A 7 -17.89 3.50 12.99
CA ALA A 7 -16.60 3.66 13.66
C ALA A 7 -15.46 2.95 12.92
N LEU A 8 -15.69 1.72 12.42
CA LEU A 8 -14.70 0.97 11.65
C LEU A 8 -14.36 1.67 10.33
N ARG A 9 -15.33 2.20 9.60
CA ARG A 9 -15.07 2.97 8.38
C ARG A 9 -14.29 4.25 8.66
N ALA A 10 -14.62 4.97 9.73
CA ALA A 10 -13.87 6.15 10.14
C ALA A 10 -12.41 5.81 10.49
N ARG A 11 -12.17 4.69 11.21
CA ARG A 11 -10.83 4.18 11.51
C ARG A 11 -10.07 3.83 10.23
N LEU A 12 -10.70 3.12 9.30
CA LEU A 12 -10.11 2.76 8.00
C LEU A 12 -9.66 4.00 7.23
N SER A 13 -10.53 5.01 7.14
CA SER A 13 -10.21 6.28 6.47
C SER A 13 -9.06 7.01 7.16
N ALA A 14 -9.04 7.05 8.49
CA ALA A 14 -7.95 7.67 9.24
C ALA A 14 -6.61 6.94 9.02
N ASN A 15 -6.60 5.61 9.05
CA ASN A 15 -5.40 4.80 8.79
C ASN A 15 -4.88 5.02 7.35
N ALA A 16 -5.78 5.07 6.36
CA ALA A 16 -5.43 5.37 4.98
C ALA A 16 -4.85 6.77 4.79
N ALA A 17 -5.43 7.79 5.43
CA ALA A 17 -4.92 9.15 5.39
C ALA A 17 -3.53 9.25 6.05
N HIS A 18 -3.34 8.59 7.19
CA HIS A 18 -2.06 8.55 7.89
C HIS A 18 -0.96 7.90 7.04
N PHE A 19 -1.23 6.72 6.47
CA PHE A 19 -0.27 6.02 5.61
C PHE A 19 0.11 6.85 4.38
N ARG A 20 -0.88 7.44 3.68
CA ARG A 20 -0.61 8.30 2.51
C ARG A 20 0.26 9.48 2.90
N LYS A 21 -0.11 10.20 3.95
CA LYS A 21 0.61 11.39 4.42
C LYS A 21 2.07 11.09 4.68
N ASP A 22 2.36 10.03 5.44
CA ASP A 22 3.73 9.78 5.88
C ASP A 22 4.58 9.12 4.80
N MET A 23 4.02 8.22 4.00
CA MET A 23 4.74 7.67 2.84
C MET A 23 5.06 8.74 1.80
N SER A 24 4.14 9.67 1.53
CA SER A 24 4.40 10.79 0.62
C SER A 24 5.46 11.75 1.17
N LYS A 25 5.48 12.03 2.48
CA LYS A 25 6.55 12.82 3.11
C LYS A 25 7.92 12.16 3.00
N LEU A 26 7.97 10.82 3.05
CA LEU A 26 9.19 10.03 2.85
C LEU A 26 9.63 9.98 1.38
N GLY A 27 8.90 10.62 0.46
CA GLY A 27 9.25 10.71 -0.96
C GLY A 27 8.75 9.55 -1.82
N PHE A 28 7.90 8.66 -1.28
CA PHE A 28 7.30 7.60 -2.08
C PHE A 28 6.20 8.12 -2.99
N THR A 29 6.24 7.69 -4.24
CA THR A 29 5.14 7.89 -5.20
C THR A 29 4.02 6.89 -4.92
N LEU A 30 2.83 7.39 -4.63
CA LEU A 30 1.64 6.56 -4.36
C LEU A 30 0.64 6.70 -5.51
N ALA A 31 -0.07 5.62 -5.84
CA ALA A 31 -1.15 5.64 -6.82
C ALA A 31 -2.54 5.64 -6.18
N GLY A 32 -3.53 6.10 -6.96
CA GLY A 32 -4.93 6.23 -6.53
C GLY A 32 -5.14 7.35 -5.51
N ALA A 33 -6.39 7.72 -5.30
CA ALA A 33 -6.82 8.66 -4.27
C ALA A 33 -8.10 8.11 -3.61
N ASP A 34 -8.37 8.53 -2.38
CA ASP A 34 -9.65 8.29 -1.68
C ASP A 34 -10.07 6.81 -1.56
N HIS A 35 -9.09 5.90 -1.54
CA HIS A 35 -9.31 4.46 -1.42
C HIS A 35 -8.31 3.80 -0.45
N PRO A 36 -8.73 2.81 0.37
CA PRO A 36 -7.87 2.12 1.35
C PRO A 36 -6.79 1.21 0.76
N ILE A 37 -6.85 0.92 -0.54
CA ILE A 37 -5.76 0.27 -1.28
C ILE A 37 -4.82 1.36 -1.79
N ILE A 38 -3.56 1.30 -1.37
CA ILE A 38 -2.57 2.35 -1.62
C ILE A 38 -1.33 1.70 -2.24
N PRO A 39 -1.22 1.66 -3.58
CA PRO A 39 -0.03 1.13 -4.24
C PRO A 39 1.16 2.08 -4.08
N VAL A 40 2.29 1.55 -3.66
CA VAL A 40 3.60 2.23 -3.62
C VAL A 40 4.33 1.91 -4.92
N MET A 41 4.56 2.93 -5.74
CA MET A 41 5.09 2.77 -7.09
C MET A 41 6.62 2.61 -7.06
N LEU A 42 7.12 1.58 -7.74
CA LEU A 42 8.55 1.28 -7.84
C LEU A 42 9.06 1.26 -9.28
N GLY A 43 8.18 1.00 -10.25
CA GLY A 43 8.48 1.02 -11.68
C GLY A 43 9.17 -0.25 -12.18
N ASP A 44 10.17 -0.75 -11.45
CA ASP A 44 10.95 -1.93 -11.81
C ASP A 44 10.54 -3.21 -11.06
N ALA A 45 10.53 -4.33 -11.78
CA ALA A 45 10.09 -5.63 -11.25
C ALA A 45 11.06 -6.23 -10.24
N SER A 46 12.37 -6.13 -10.49
CA SER A 46 13.41 -6.66 -9.60
C SER A 46 13.43 -5.86 -8.31
N LEU A 47 13.35 -4.53 -8.40
CA LEU A 47 13.24 -3.65 -7.23
C LEU A 47 12.01 -3.99 -6.36
N ALA A 48 10.86 -4.27 -6.98
CA ALA A 48 9.66 -4.64 -6.25
C ALA A 48 9.79 -5.97 -5.49
N GLN A 49 10.45 -6.97 -6.08
CA GLN A 49 10.69 -8.25 -5.43
C GLN A 49 11.71 -8.12 -4.30
N GLU A 50 12.81 -7.40 -4.54
CA GLU A 50 13.85 -7.18 -3.54
C GLU A 50 13.30 -6.41 -2.33
N MET A 51 12.53 -5.34 -2.57
CA MET A 51 11.89 -4.60 -1.49
C MET A 51 10.95 -5.51 -0.68
N ALA A 52 10.15 -6.35 -1.34
CA ALA A 52 9.25 -7.26 -0.64
C ALA A 52 10.00 -8.27 0.24
N ALA A 53 11.10 -8.85 -0.25
CA ALA A 53 11.95 -9.75 0.51
C ALA A 53 12.54 -9.05 1.75
N ARG A 54 13.15 -7.87 1.56
CA ARG A 54 13.74 -7.09 2.67
C ARG A 54 12.71 -6.63 3.70
N MET A 55 11.48 -6.37 3.28
CA MET A 55 10.39 -6.04 4.20
C MET A 55 9.97 -7.24 5.02
N LEU A 56 9.89 -8.43 4.41
CA LEU A 56 9.61 -9.67 5.12
C LEU A 56 10.68 -9.96 6.18
N ASP A 57 11.96 -9.75 5.88
CA ASP A 57 13.06 -9.88 6.85
C ASP A 57 12.91 -8.93 8.05
N LYS A 58 12.24 -7.79 7.85
CA LYS A 58 11.92 -6.80 8.89
C LYS A 58 10.58 -7.09 9.59
N GLY A 59 9.95 -8.24 9.33
CA GLY A 59 8.67 -8.64 9.91
C GLY A 59 7.45 -7.99 9.25
N VAL A 60 7.61 -7.37 8.07
CA VAL A 60 6.54 -6.70 7.34
C VAL A 60 6.24 -7.46 6.06
N TYR A 61 5.14 -8.22 6.06
CA TYR A 61 4.73 -8.98 4.88
C TYR A 61 4.07 -8.08 3.84
N VAL A 62 4.68 -8.00 2.65
CA VAL A 62 4.14 -7.29 1.49
C VAL A 62 4.36 -8.09 0.20
N ILE A 63 3.56 -7.80 -0.81
CA ILE A 63 3.67 -8.42 -2.13
C ILE A 63 3.97 -7.35 -3.19
N GLY A 64 5.04 -7.59 -3.95
CA GLY A 64 5.35 -6.84 -5.17
C GLY A 64 4.56 -7.37 -6.36
N PHE A 65 3.90 -6.46 -7.06
CA PHE A 65 3.21 -6.73 -8.32
C PHE A 65 4.05 -6.21 -9.48
N ALA A 66 4.28 -7.07 -10.46
CA ALA A 66 4.96 -6.76 -11.70
C ALA A 66 4.20 -7.39 -12.90
N PHE A 67 4.70 -7.20 -14.11
CA PHE A 67 4.17 -7.87 -15.30
C PHE A 67 4.16 -9.40 -15.10
N PRO A 68 3.11 -10.13 -15.52
CA PRO A 68 1.95 -9.69 -16.33
C PRO A 68 0.77 -9.10 -15.54
N VAL A 69 0.84 -9.05 -14.22
CA VAL A 69 -0.28 -8.61 -13.36
C VAL A 69 -0.52 -7.11 -13.47
N VAL A 70 0.54 -6.34 -13.72
CA VAL A 70 0.49 -4.90 -14.00
C VAL A 70 1.29 -4.59 -15.27
N PRO A 71 1.02 -3.46 -15.97
CA PRO A 71 1.80 -3.07 -17.14
C PRO A 71 3.31 -2.98 -16.85
N LYS A 72 4.13 -3.25 -17.87
CA LYS A 72 5.59 -3.07 -17.80
C LYS A 72 5.93 -1.64 -17.39
N GLY A 73 6.96 -1.47 -16.56
CA GLY A 73 7.36 -0.16 -16.02
C GLY A 73 6.46 0.38 -14.92
N GLN A 74 5.45 -0.39 -14.45
CA GLN A 74 4.55 0.01 -13.36
C GLN A 74 4.53 -1.00 -12.22
N ALA A 75 5.67 -1.62 -11.94
CA ALA A 75 5.80 -2.49 -10.78
C ALA A 75 5.57 -1.70 -9.48
N ARG A 76 4.94 -2.33 -8.49
CA ARG A 76 4.47 -1.64 -7.27
C ARG A 76 4.30 -2.62 -6.11
N ILE A 77 4.47 -2.15 -4.88
CA ILE A 77 3.98 -2.86 -3.70
C ILE A 77 2.52 -2.46 -3.48
N ARG A 78 1.60 -3.43 -3.34
CA ARG A 78 0.20 -3.12 -3.01
C ARG A 78 0.00 -3.19 -1.51
N THR A 79 -0.31 -2.07 -0.89
CA THR A 79 -0.74 -2.03 0.51
C THR A 79 -2.25 -1.87 0.61
N GLN A 80 -2.84 -2.42 1.67
CA GLN A 80 -4.27 -2.33 1.94
C GLN A 80 -4.45 -2.03 3.42
N MET A 81 -5.10 -0.91 3.71
CA MET A 81 -5.34 -0.51 5.08
C MET A 81 -6.53 -1.27 5.65
N SER A 82 -6.48 -1.50 6.96
CA SER A 82 -7.52 -2.16 7.72
C SER A 82 -8.03 -1.26 8.85
N ALA A 83 -9.25 -1.54 9.31
CA ALA A 83 -9.80 -0.96 10.54
C ALA A 83 -9.56 -1.84 11.78
N ALA A 84 -8.98 -3.03 11.57
CA ALA A 84 -8.68 -4.01 12.61
C ALA A 84 -7.73 -3.46 13.68
#